data_AF-A0A482D2X8-F1
#
_entry.id   AF-A0A482D2X8-F1
#
_cell.length_a   1.000
_cell.length_b   1.000
_cell.length_c   1.000
_cell.angle_alpha   90.00
_cell.angle_beta   90.00
_cell.angle_gamma   90.00
#
_symmetry.space_group_name_H-M   'P 1'
#
loop_
_entity.id
_entity.type
_entity.pdbx_description
1 polymer ?
#
loop_
_entity_poly.entity_id
_entity_poly.type
_entity_poly.pdbx_seq_one_letter_code
_entity_poly.pdbx_strand_id
1 'polypeptide(L)'
;MPTKRSPRYGSLQYWPRKRASKFLPSVNWDAISSDSKTLKGFIGYKAGMMTAIVKDNTPNSMTKGKRIAIPVTIIECPNMKILSVRFYKNGMVFREIQGKNPEKELRKKIKPQKKESTGIESIKQGDYDDIRIVVYSLAKKTGIKKIPDISEIGLRGTIEEKLNFAKEHLAKEISVEEVFEKGKLVDIRGLTKGKGLQGPVKRWGIGLKSHKSEKGQRAPGSLGPWHPSRVTFRAPQAGQMGMFTRVVYNNSIIDINKSGNENIKGLKNFGDIRTGYIAVYGSVQGSAKRQLLITAPLRTTKKQVKKNYEFMELK
;
A
#
# COMPACT_ATOMS: atom_id res chain seq x y z
N MET A 1 4.69 -7.95 45.95
CA MET A 1 5.95 -7.22 45.71
C MET A 1 5.68 -5.97 44.88
N PRO A 2 6.11 -4.78 45.30
CA PRO A 2 6.03 -3.57 44.50
C PRO A 2 7.04 -3.67 43.35
N THR A 3 6.58 -4.10 42.18
CA THR A 3 7.36 -4.07 40.94
C THR A 3 7.02 -2.80 40.16
N LYS A 4 8.03 -2.13 39.60
CA LYS A 4 7.80 -1.02 38.67
C LYS A 4 6.97 -1.53 37.50
N ARG A 5 5.79 -0.94 37.28
CA ARG A 5 4.91 -1.30 36.15
C ARG A 5 5.48 -0.72 34.86
N SER A 6 5.52 -1.52 33.81
CA SER A 6 5.86 -1.07 32.46
C SER A 6 4.82 -1.57 31.45
N PRO A 7 4.63 -0.87 30.32
CA PRO A 7 3.86 -1.41 29.22
C PRO A 7 4.45 -2.74 28.71
N ARG A 8 3.61 -3.54 28.06
CA ARG A 8 4.06 -4.75 27.39
C ARG A 8 4.99 -4.41 26.22
N TYR A 9 6.04 -5.20 26.05
CA TYR A 9 6.89 -5.14 24.86
C TYR A 9 6.14 -5.62 23.61
N GLY A 10 5.85 -4.68 22.71
CA GLY A 10 5.24 -4.93 21.42
C GLY A 10 3.71 -5.11 21.45
N SER A 11 3.06 -4.63 20.38
CA SER A 11 1.62 -4.76 20.19
C SER A 11 1.20 -6.19 19.81
N LEU A 12 0.09 -6.64 20.40
CA LEU A 12 -0.57 -7.91 20.08
C LEU A 12 -1.51 -7.81 18.87
N GLN A 13 -1.89 -6.60 18.45
CA GLN A 13 -2.70 -6.38 17.24
C GLN A 13 -2.06 -6.96 15.98
N TYR A 14 -0.73 -7.06 15.98
CA TYR A 14 0.06 -7.59 14.88
C TYR A 14 0.52 -9.04 15.09
N TRP A 15 -0.05 -9.74 16.06
CA TRP A 15 0.14 -11.16 16.26
C TRP A 15 -0.92 -11.95 15.46
N PRO A 16 -0.59 -13.12 14.90
CA PRO A 16 0.73 -13.75 14.83
C PRO A 16 1.66 -13.05 13.83
N ARG A 17 2.93 -12.93 14.22
CA ARG A 17 3.98 -12.30 13.40
C ARG A 17 4.57 -13.30 12.41
N LYS A 18 3.81 -13.62 11.35
CA LYS A 18 4.15 -14.56 10.28
C LYS A 18 4.36 -13.86 8.93
N ARG A 19 5.04 -14.52 7.98
CA ARG A 19 5.21 -13.99 6.61
C ARG A 19 3.84 -13.78 5.96
N ALA A 20 3.70 -12.69 5.23
CA ALA A 20 2.51 -12.43 4.42
C ALA A 20 2.42 -13.49 3.30
N SER A 21 1.19 -13.93 3.01
CA SER A 21 0.91 -14.90 1.94
C SER A 21 0.96 -14.28 0.55
N LYS A 22 0.63 -12.99 0.42
CA LYS A 22 0.61 -12.23 -0.82
C LYS A 22 1.59 -11.06 -0.75
N PHE A 23 2.23 -10.74 -1.88
CA PHE A 23 3.14 -9.59 -2.00
C PHE A 23 2.39 -8.27 -2.14
N LEU A 24 1.27 -8.27 -2.87
CA LEU A 24 0.34 -7.16 -2.91
C LEU A 24 -0.81 -7.48 -1.94
N PRO A 25 -1.08 -6.62 -0.95
CA PRO A 25 -2.13 -6.89 0.03
C PRO A 25 -3.53 -6.66 -0.56
N SER A 26 -4.50 -7.46 -0.13
CA SER A 26 -5.92 -7.22 -0.41
C SER A 26 -6.47 -6.10 0.47
N VAL A 27 -7.57 -5.50 0.01
CA VAL A 27 -8.21 -4.35 0.64
C VAL A 27 -9.67 -4.65 0.85
N ASN A 28 -10.19 -4.25 2.02
CA ASN A 28 -11.62 -4.13 2.23
C ASN A 28 -12.06 -2.80 1.61
N TRP A 29 -12.63 -2.86 0.40
CA TRP A 29 -13.02 -1.68 -0.38
C TRP A 29 -14.31 -1.03 0.10
N ASP A 30 -15.16 -1.78 0.81
CA ASP A 30 -16.45 -1.30 1.33
C ASP A 30 -16.23 -0.32 2.48
N ALA A 31 -15.19 -0.56 3.28
CA ALA A 31 -14.82 0.31 4.39
C ALA A 31 -14.24 1.67 3.94
N ILE A 32 -13.82 1.80 2.67
CA ILE A 32 -13.22 3.03 2.15
C ILE A 32 -14.34 3.89 1.54
N SER A 33 -14.76 4.90 2.30
CA SER A 33 -15.71 5.93 1.89
C SER A 33 -14.98 7.28 1.90
N SER A 34 -14.23 7.58 0.85
CA SER A 34 -13.51 8.85 0.72
C SER A 34 -14.14 9.72 -0.36
N ASP A 35 -14.03 11.04 -0.19
CA ASP A 35 -14.57 12.05 -1.11
C ASP A 35 -13.82 12.23 -2.44
N SER A 36 -12.91 11.32 -2.78
CA SER A 36 -12.08 11.39 -3.99
C SER A 36 -12.75 10.81 -5.25
N LYS A 37 -12.01 10.84 -6.37
CA LYS A 37 -12.36 10.32 -7.71
C LYS A 37 -12.91 8.88 -7.70
N THR A 38 -13.48 8.45 -8.84
CA THR A 38 -14.20 7.17 -9.02
C THR A 38 -13.38 5.93 -8.65
N LEU A 39 -12.07 5.92 -8.91
CA LEU A 39 -11.16 4.84 -8.50
C LEU A 39 -10.68 5.00 -7.06
N LYS A 40 -10.80 3.95 -6.26
CA LYS A 40 -10.36 3.97 -4.85
C LYS A 40 -8.88 3.65 -4.64
N GLY A 41 -8.14 3.24 -5.66
CA GLY A 41 -6.74 2.85 -5.48
C GLY A 41 -5.91 2.73 -6.75
N PHE A 42 -4.61 2.54 -6.57
CA PHE A 42 -3.60 2.44 -7.63
C PHE A 42 -2.43 1.55 -7.20
N ILE A 43 -1.79 0.85 -8.15
CA ILE A 43 -0.61 0.03 -7.92
C ILE A 43 0.65 0.86 -8.21
N GLY A 44 1.54 0.96 -7.23
CA GLY A 44 2.83 1.64 -7.36
C GLY A 44 4.00 0.77 -6.93
N TYR A 45 5.21 1.23 -7.20
CA TYR A 45 6.46 0.58 -6.85
C TYR A 45 7.34 1.54 -6.07
N LYS A 46 7.75 1.14 -4.86
CA LYS A 46 8.64 1.98 -4.06
C LYS A 46 9.97 2.18 -4.79
N ALA A 47 10.31 3.42 -5.11
CA ALA A 47 11.57 3.76 -5.74
C ALA A 47 12.65 4.02 -4.68
N GLY A 48 12.54 5.16 -4.00
CA GLY A 48 13.53 5.63 -3.03
C GLY A 48 12.97 6.71 -2.12
N MET A 49 13.86 7.32 -1.34
CA MET A 49 13.54 8.51 -0.55
C MET A 49 14.42 9.66 -0.99
N MET A 50 13.86 10.85 -0.97
CA MET A 50 14.48 12.12 -1.32
C MET A 50 14.03 13.17 -0.32
N THR A 51 14.56 14.39 -0.43
CA THR A 51 14.13 15.53 0.35
C THR A 51 13.36 16.48 -0.56
N ALA A 52 12.11 16.77 -0.25
CA ALA A 52 11.38 17.82 -0.96
C ALA A 52 11.56 19.14 -0.23
N ILE A 53 11.85 20.21 -0.96
CA ILE A 53 11.72 21.57 -0.47
C ILE A 53 10.29 22.01 -0.74
N VAL A 54 9.58 22.37 0.32
CA VAL A 54 8.19 22.82 0.27
C VAL A 54 8.02 24.14 1.01
N LYS A 55 7.06 24.95 0.58
CA LYS A 55 6.59 26.11 1.35
C LYS A 55 5.45 25.66 2.24
N ASP A 56 5.57 25.88 3.55
CA ASP A 56 4.54 25.50 4.51
C ASP A 56 3.45 26.57 4.56
N ASN A 57 2.27 26.24 4.04
CA ASN A 57 1.09 27.11 4.08
C ASN A 57 0.07 26.63 5.14
N THR A 58 0.47 25.74 6.04
CA THR A 58 -0.40 25.19 7.09
C THR A 58 -0.86 26.29 8.06
N PRO A 59 -2.17 26.42 8.32
CA PRO A 59 -2.69 27.35 9.32
C PRO A 59 -2.10 27.08 10.72
N ASN A 60 -1.74 28.14 11.45
CA ASN A 60 -1.21 28.08 12.81
C ASN A 60 0.07 27.24 12.98
N SER A 61 0.82 27.03 11.89
CA SER A 61 2.16 26.43 11.94
C SER A 61 3.22 27.49 12.26
N MET A 62 4.21 27.12 13.08
CA MET A 62 5.38 27.97 13.37
C MET A 62 6.23 28.27 12.13
N THR A 63 6.11 27.42 11.10
CA THR A 63 6.84 27.54 9.82
C THR A 63 5.97 28.09 8.69
N LYS A 64 4.78 28.63 8.99
CA LYS A 64 3.88 29.20 7.97
C LYS A 64 4.61 30.27 7.12
N GLY A 65 4.52 30.13 5.80
CA GLY A 65 5.17 30.99 4.81
C GLY A 65 6.66 30.70 4.57
N LYS A 66 7.30 29.86 5.40
CA LYS A 66 8.73 29.54 5.28
C LYS A 66 8.95 28.34 4.35
N ARG A 67 10.13 28.32 3.73
CA ARG A 67 10.64 27.16 2.99
C ARG A 67 11.19 26.14 4.00
N ILE A 68 10.70 24.91 3.94
CA ILE A 68 11.14 23.80 4.79
C ILE A 68 11.55 22.60 3.94
N ALA A 69 12.50 21.84 4.44
CA ALA A 69 12.90 20.56 3.87
C ALA A 69 12.13 19.43 4.56
N ILE A 70 11.43 18.60 3.78
CA ILE A 70 10.68 17.45 4.29
C ILE A 70 11.16 16.15 3.63
N PRO A 71 11.20 15.03 4.37
CA PRO A 71 11.50 13.74 3.77
C PRO A 71 10.31 13.30 2.93
N VAL A 72 10.58 12.83 1.71
CA VAL A 72 9.57 12.23 0.84
C VAL A 72 10.01 10.85 0.37
N THR A 73 9.06 9.95 0.19
CA THR A 73 9.27 8.69 -0.52
C THR A 73 8.70 8.81 -1.91
N ILE A 74 9.52 8.50 -2.91
CA ILE A 74 9.09 8.44 -4.30
C ILE A 74 8.56 7.04 -4.61
N ILE A 75 7.37 6.99 -5.18
CA ILE A 75 6.70 5.77 -5.63
C ILE A 75 6.49 5.90 -7.14
N GLU A 76 7.15 5.06 -7.91
CA GLU A 76 6.93 5.00 -9.36
C GLU A 76 5.60 4.29 -9.64
N CYS A 77 4.75 4.95 -10.40
CA CYS A 77 3.38 4.59 -10.69
C CYS A 77 3.21 4.42 -12.21
N PRO A 78 3.51 3.23 -12.77
CA PRO A 78 3.19 2.96 -14.15
C PRO A 78 1.67 2.96 -14.34
N ASN A 79 1.21 3.37 -15.52
CA ASN A 79 -0.20 3.29 -15.88
C ASN A 79 -0.75 1.88 -15.65
N MET A 80 -2.04 1.80 -15.31
CA MET A 80 -2.75 0.55 -15.14
C MET A 80 -3.75 0.34 -16.28
N LYS A 81 -4.14 -0.91 -16.51
CA LYS A 81 -5.24 -1.28 -17.40
C LYS A 81 -6.20 -2.21 -16.67
N ILE A 82 -7.46 -2.17 -17.06
CA ILE A 82 -8.49 -3.08 -16.54
C ILE A 82 -8.33 -4.44 -17.23
N LEU A 83 -8.19 -5.50 -16.42
CA LEU A 83 -8.20 -6.89 -16.90
C LEU A 83 -9.62 -7.42 -17.00
N SER A 84 -10.41 -7.20 -15.95
CA SER A 84 -11.77 -7.72 -15.86
C SER A 84 -12.64 -6.89 -14.93
N VAL A 85 -13.94 -6.97 -15.14
CA VAL A 85 -14.97 -6.37 -14.29
C VAL A 85 -15.63 -7.50 -13.52
N ARG A 86 -15.72 -7.33 -12.20
CA ARG A 86 -16.24 -8.33 -11.27
C ARG A 86 -17.49 -7.81 -10.60
N PHE A 87 -18.56 -8.58 -10.74
CA PHE A 87 -19.88 -8.31 -10.18
C PHE A 87 -20.02 -9.12 -8.89
N TYR A 88 -20.49 -8.47 -7.84
CA TYR A 88 -20.68 -9.06 -6.52
C TYR A 88 -22.16 -9.11 -6.16
N LYS A 89 -22.58 -10.20 -5.52
CA LYS A 89 -23.90 -10.33 -4.90
C LYS A 89 -23.72 -10.92 -3.51
N ASN A 90 -24.29 -10.29 -2.48
CA ASN A 90 -24.15 -10.67 -1.07
C ASN A 90 -22.69 -10.89 -0.64
N GLY A 91 -21.77 -10.05 -1.14
CA GLY A 91 -20.33 -10.14 -0.84
C GLY A 91 -19.59 -11.28 -1.56
N MET A 92 -20.26 -12.09 -2.36
CA MET A 92 -19.67 -13.16 -3.18
C MET A 92 -19.54 -12.74 -4.63
N VAL A 93 -18.58 -13.31 -5.35
CA VAL A 93 -18.40 -13.05 -6.78
C VAL A 93 -19.51 -13.74 -7.54
N PHE A 94 -20.39 -12.96 -8.16
CA PHE A 94 -21.47 -13.46 -9.01
C PHE A 94 -20.93 -13.80 -10.40
N ARG A 95 -20.24 -12.84 -11.03
CA ARG A 95 -19.71 -13.00 -12.39
C ARG A 95 -18.45 -12.16 -12.60
N GLU A 96 -17.56 -12.63 -13.45
CA GLU A 96 -16.39 -11.88 -13.90
C GLU A 96 -16.39 -11.84 -15.43
N ILE A 97 -16.32 -10.63 -15.98
CA ILE A 97 -16.23 -10.38 -17.42
C ILE A 97 -14.82 -9.87 -17.72
N GLN A 98 -14.08 -10.61 -18.53
CA GLN A 98 -12.72 -10.23 -18.92
C GLN A 98 -12.74 -9.26 -20.10
N GLY A 99 -11.77 -8.34 -20.11
CA GLY A 99 -11.54 -7.45 -21.25
C GLY A 99 -11.04 -8.21 -22.48
N LYS A 100 -11.37 -7.68 -23.66
CA LYS A 100 -10.92 -8.25 -24.93
C LYS A 100 -9.41 -7.99 -25.09
N ASN A 101 -8.66 -9.05 -25.41
CA ASN A 101 -7.23 -9.03 -25.77
C ASN A 101 -6.25 -8.56 -24.65
N PRO A 102 -5.97 -9.38 -23.63
CA PRO A 102 -4.97 -9.06 -22.60
C PRO A 102 -3.54 -9.03 -23.17
N GLU A 103 -2.68 -8.18 -22.60
CA GLU A 103 -1.28 -8.07 -22.99
C GLU A 103 -0.51 -9.40 -22.92
N LYS A 104 0.49 -9.57 -23.79
CA LYS A 104 1.28 -10.82 -23.88
C LYS A 104 1.94 -11.18 -22.54
N GLU A 105 2.34 -10.17 -21.75
CA GLU A 105 2.96 -10.33 -20.44
C GLU A 105 2.02 -10.94 -19.38
N LEU A 106 0.71 -10.70 -19.48
CA LEU A 106 -0.30 -11.26 -18.56
C LEU A 106 -0.42 -12.78 -18.69
N ARG A 107 -0.16 -13.33 -19.89
CA ARG A 107 -0.21 -14.79 -20.14
C ARG A 107 0.74 -15.58 -19.25
N LYS A 108 1.76 -14.95 -18.68
CA LYS A 108 2.69 -15.57 -17.72
C LYS A 108 2.08 -15.79 -16.33
N LYS A 109 1.03 -15.05 -15.99
CA LYS A 109 0.41 -15.06 -14.65
C LYS A 109 -0.99 -15.65 -14.67
N ILE A 110 -1.75 -15.39 -15.74
CA ILE A 110 -3.12 -15.88 -15.90
C ILE A 110 -3.24 -16.55 -17.27
N LYS A 111 -3.89 -17.71 -17.31
CA LYS A 111 -4.28 -18.34 -18.57
C LYS A 111 -5.51 -17.58 -19.12
N PRO A 112 -5.44 -17.00 -20.32
CA PRO A 112 -6.59 -16.29 -20.90
C PRO A 112 -7.76 -17.26 -21.10
N GLN A 113 -8.99 -16.78 -20.91
CA GLN A 113 -10.18 -17.58 -21.21
C GLN A 113 -10.26 -17.88 -22.72
N LYS A 114 -10.57 -19.14 -23.07
CA LYS A 114 -10.69 -19.61 -24.46
C LYS A 114 -12.03 -19.28 -25.11
N LYS A 115 -13.08 -19.05 -24.32
CA LYS A 115 -14.42 -18.67 -24.79
C LYS A 115 -14.57 -17.16 -24.68
N GLU A 116 -15.16 -16.52 -25.70
CA GLU A 116 -15.52 -15.11 -25.64
C GLU A 116 -16.48 -14.89 -24.46
N SER A 117 -16.08 -14.04 -23.52
CA SER A 117 -16.97 -13.63 -22.45
C SER A 117 -18.09 -12.80 -23.04
N THR A 118 -19.34 -13.20 -22.80
CA THR A 118 -20.53 -12.40 -23.09
C THR A 118 -20.32 -10.97 -22.63
N GLY A 119 -20.69 -10.00 -23.46
CA GLY A 119 -20.50 -8.57 -23.18
C GLY A 119 -21.12 -8.13 -21.86
N ILE A 120 -20.63 -7.00 -21.33
CA ILE A 120 -21.10 -6.39 -20.08
C ILE A 120 -22.62 -6.15 -20.09
N GLU A 121 -23.19 -5.93 -21.27
CA GLU A 121 -24.62 -5.73 -21.52
C GLU A 121 -25.50 -6.94 -21.18
N SER A 122 -24.93 -8.14 -21.07
CA SER A 122 -25.69 -9.37 -20.77
C SER A 122 -26.14 -9.49 -19.30
N ILE A 123 -25.69 -8.60 -18.42
CA ILE A 123 -25.99 -8.65 -16.98
C ILE A 123 -27.12 -7.66 -16.67
N LYS A 124 -28.24 -8.16 -16.15
CA LYS A 124 -29.38 -7.33 -15.75
C LYS A 124 -29.06 -6.56 -14.47
N GLN A 125 -29.49 -5.31 -14.42
CA GLN A 125 -29.39 -4.43 -13.26
C GLN A 125 -30.35 -4.95 -12.17
N GLY A 126 -29.80 -5.56 -11.11
CA GLY A 126 -30.56 -6.27 -10.06
C GLY A 126 -29.97 -7.63 -9.67
N ASP A 127 -29.12 -8.21 -10.52
CA ASP A 127 -28.44 -9.47 -10.21
C ASP A 127 -27.22 -9.29 -9.30
N TYR A 128 -26.79 -8.06 -9.03
CA TYR A 128 -25.56 -7.73 -8.33
C TYR A 128 -25.72 -6.45 -7.49
N ASP A 129 -24.96 -6.38 -6.40
CA ASP A 129 -24.99 -5.32 -5.40
C ASP A 129 -23.76 -4.39 -5.50
N ASP A 130 -22.62 -4.91 -5.98
CA ASP A 130 -21.39 -4.12 -6.14
C ASP A 130 -20.63 -4.51 -7.40
N ILE A 131 -19.87 -3.55 -7.94
CA ILE A 131 -18.98 -3.71 -9.08
C ILE A 131 -17.58 -3.31 -8.67
N ARG A 132 -16.62 -4.18 -8.97
CA ARG A 132 -15.19 -3.93 -8.77
C ARG A 132 -14.43 -4.27 -10.04
N ILE A 133 -13.25 -3.68 -10.19
CA ILE A 133 -12.41 -3.91 -11.36
C ILE A 133 -11.13 -4.60 -10.95
N VAL A 134 -10.75 -5.64 -11.70
CA VAL A 134 -9.44 -6.26 -11.58
C VAL A 134 -8.52 -5.51 -12.53
N VAL A 135 -7.51 -4.86 -11.99
CA VAL A 135 -6.54 -4.09 -12.77
C VAL A 135 -5.18 -4.76 -12.74
N TYR A 136 -4.36 -4.42 -13.72
CA TYR A 136 -2.95 -4.77 -13.73
C TYR A 136 -2.05 -3.58 -14.07
N SER A 137 -0.87 -3.56 -13.47
CA SER A 137 0.12 -2.49 -13.68
C SER A 137 0.99 -2.78 -14.90
N LEU A 138 1.30 -1.77 -15.73
CA LEU A 138 2.23 -1.88 -16.86
C LEU A 138 3.71 -1.86 -16.41
N ALA A 139 4.08 -2.82 -15.56
CA ALA A 139 5.39 -2.88 -14.89
C ALA A 139 6.59 -2.99 -15.83
N LYS A 140 6.38 -3.40 -17.09
CA LYS A 140 7.46 -3.45 -18.09
C LYS A 140 8.01 -2.05 -18.39
N LYS A 141 7.15 -1.02 -18.39
CA LYS A 141 7.54 0.37 -18.64
C LYS A 141 8.50 0.91 -17.57
N THR A 142 8.42 0.41 -16.33
CA THR A 142 9.32 0.80 -15.23
C THR A 142 10.69 0.13 -15.27
N GLY A 143 10.85 -0.96 -16.04
CA GLY A 143 12.09 -1.75 -16.06
C GLY A 143 12.36 -2.58 -14.79
N ILE A 144 11.45 -2.56 -13.80
CA ILE A 144 11.62 -3.33 -12.55
C ILE A 144 11.39 -4.82 -12.78
N LYS A 145 10.33 -5.16 -13.52
CA LYS A 145 9.94 -6.55 -13.79
C LYS A 145 9.06 -6.65 -15.04
N LYS A 146 9.11 -7.81 -15.70
CA LYS A 146 8.29 -8.09 -16.88
C LYS A 146 6.86 -8.54 -16.53
N ILE A 147 6.67 -9.20 -15.39
CA ILE A 147 5.38 -9.77 -15.00
C ILE A 147 4.55 -8.70 -14.26
N PRO A 148 3.33 -8.38 -14.70
CA PRO A 148 2.51 -7.35 -14.06
C PRO A 148 1.96 -7.81 -12.70
N ASP A 149 1.72 -6.85 -11.80
CA ASP A 149 0.89 -7.11 -10.61
C ASP A 149 -0.56 -6.90 -10.91
N ILE A 150 -1.40 -7.67 -10.22
CA ILE A 150 -2.84 -7.71 -10.41
C ILE A 150 -3.46 -7.43 -9.05
N SER A 151 -4.43 -6.52 -9.03
CA SER A 151 -5.20 -6.19 -7.84
C SER A 151 -6.65 -5.98 -8.24
N GLU A 152 -7.55 -6.37 -7.36
CA GLU A 152 -8.92 -5.89 -7.41
C GLU A 152 -8.95 -4.49 -6.78
N ILE A 153 -9.64 -3.56 -7.44
CA ILE A 153 -9.84 -2.18 -6.99
C ILE A 153 -11.33 -1.89 -6.95
N GLY A 154 -11.77 -1.32 -5.83
CA GLY A 154 -13.15 -0.87 -5.66
C GLY A 154 -13.39 0.43 -6.42
N LEU A 155 -14.60 0.57 -6.94
CA LEU A 155 -15.09 1.81 -7.54
C LEU A 155 -15.99 2.57 -6.56
N ARG A 156 -16.04 3.89 -6.70
CA ARG A 156 -16.99 4.78 -6.05
C ARG A 156 -18.09 5.17 -7.04
N GLY A 157 -19.27 5.47 -6.52
CA GLY A 157 -20.42 5.95 -7.30
C GLY A 157 -21.64 5.06 -7.12
N THR A 158 -22.72 5.43 -7.80
CA THR A 158 -23.89 4.56 -7.99
C THR A 158 -23.51 3.35 -8.83
N ILE A 159 -24.36 2.32 -8.84
CA ILE A 159 -24.11 1.11 -9.62
C ILE A 159 -23.95 1.44 -11.12
N GLU A 160 -24.75 2.38 -11.63
CA GLU A 160 -24.70 2.85 -13.02
C GLU A 160 -23.40 3.58 -13.34
N GLU A 161 -22.97 4.51 -12.46
CA GLU A 161 -21.70 5.22 -12.60
C GLU A 161 -20.51 4.25 -12.64
N LYS A 162 -20.51 3.25 -11.75
CA LYS A 162 -19.48 2.20 -11.72
C LYS A 162 -19.45 1.41 -13.03
N LEU A 163 -20.62 1.07 -13.57
CA LEU A 163 -20.75 0.32 -14.81
C LEU A 163 -20.27 1.14 -16.01
N ASN A 164 -20.67 2.40 -16.10
CA ASN A 164 -20.27 3.32 -17.16
C ASN A 164 -18.76 3.55 -17.14
N PHE A 165 -18.19 3.77 -15.95
CA PHE A 165 -16.75 3.88 -15.77
C PHE A 165 -16.01 2.62 -16.26
N ALA A 166 -16.50 1.43 -15.88
CA ALA A 166 -15.90 0.17 -16.30
C ALA A 166 -15.95 -0.03 -17.83
N LYS A 167 -17.07 0.34 -18.48
CA LYS A 167 -17.22 0.27 -19.94
C LYS A 167 -16.24 1.21 -20.65
N GLU A 168 -16.11 2.45 -20.18
CA GLU A 168 -15.26 3.44 -20.81
C GLU A 168 -13.76 3.11 -20.69
N HIS A 169 -13.34 2.61 -19.53
CA HIS A 169 -11.92 2.39 -19.22
C HIS A 169 -11.42 0.96 -19.47
N LEU A 170 -12.24 0.08 -20.06
CA LEU A 170 -11.90 -1.34 -20.22
C LEU A 170 -10.60 -1.57 -21.03
N ALA A 171 -10.35 -0.73 -22.03
CA ALA A 171 -9.17 -0.80 -22.90
C ALA A 171 -8.19 0.38 -22.72
N LYS A 172 -8.58 1.40 -21.96
CA LYS A 172 -7.79 2.63 -21.78
C LYS A 172 -6.72 2.43 -20.70
N GLU A 173 -5.60 3.14 -20.85
CA GLU A 173 -4.61 3.27 -19.78
C GLU A 173 -5.11 4.28 -18.75
N ILE A 174 -5.02 3.91 -17.48
CA ILE A 174 -5.39 4.76 -16.35
C ILE A 174 -4.10 5.29 -15.74
N SER A 175 -3.95 6.62 -15.78
CA SER A 175 -2.82 7.30 -15.16
C SER A 175 -3.06 7.53 -13.67
N VAL A 176 -2.00 7.85 -12.94
CA VAL A 176 -2.08 8.07 -11.49
C VAL A 176 -2.80 9.38 -11.13
N GLU A 177 -2.68 10.40 -11.99
CA GLU A 177 -3.33 11.71 -11.86
C GLU A 177 -4.85 11.59 -11.98
N GLU A 178 -5.35 10.63 -12.76
CA GLU A 178 -6.78 10.33 -12.85
C GLU A 178 -7.36 9.74 -11.56
N VAL A 179 -6.52 9.26 -10.63
CA VAL A 179 -6.97 8.62 -9.39
C VAL A 179 -6.73 9.51 -8.17
N PHE A 180 -5.58 10.16 -8.11
CA PHE A 180 -5.17 10.96 -6.95
C PHE A 180 -4.87 12.40 -7.32
N GLU A 181 -4.96 13.28 -6.32
CA GLU A 181 -4.70 14.71 -6.44
C GLU A 181 -3.62 15.12 -5.46
N LYS A 182 -2.85 16.15 -5.84
CA LYS A 182 -1.84 16.76 -4.99
C LYS A 182 -2.46 17.35 -3.72
N GLY A 183 -1.78 17.20 -2.59
CA GLY A 183 -2.25 17.67 -1.28
C GLY A 183 -3.32 16.80 -0.61
N LYS A 184 -3.88 15.79 -1.31
CA LYS A 184 -4.81 14.83 -0.68
C LYS A 184 -4.05 13.78 0.12
N LEU A 185 -4.77 13.18 1.08
CA LEU A 185 -4.26 12.08 1.89
C LEU A 185 -4.50 10.74 1.19
N VAL A 186 -3.54 9.83 1.33
CA VAL A 186 -3.63 8.45 0.87
C VAL A 186 -3.16 7.48 1.94
N ASP A 187 -3.66 6.26 1.86
CA ASP A 187 -3.17 5.15 2.64
C ASP A 187 -2.28 4.28 1.76
N ILE A 188 -1.09 3.96 2.23
CA ILE A 188 -0.18 3.09 1.48
C ILE A 188 -0.18 1.72 2.14
N ARG A 189 -0.47 0.70 1.34
CA ARG A 189 -0.55 -0.70 1.76
C ARG A 189 0.57 -1.48 1.08
N GLY A 190 1.24 -2.35 1.83
CA GLY A 190 2.38 -3.08 1.30
C GLY A 190 3.07 -3.94 2.34
N LEU A 191 4.16 -4.58 1.92
CA LEU A 191 4.95 -5.45 2.79
C LEU A 191 6.15 -4.72 3.37
N THR A 192 6.41 -4.96 4.64
CA THR A 192 7.64 -4.54 5.31
C THR A 192 8.88 -5.29 4.78
N LYS A 193 10.06 -4.68 4.89
CA LYS A 193 11.34 -5.34 4.57
C LYS A 193 11.48 -6.60 5.43
N GLY A 194 11.77 -7.74 4.80
CA GLY A 194 12.05 -9.00 5.49
C GLY A 194 13.36 -8.92 6.26
N LYS A 195 13.38 -9.43 7.49
CA LYS A 195 14.58 -9.55 8.33
C LYS A 195 14.87 -11.01 8.73
N GLY A 196 14.12 -11.98 8.21
CA GLY A 196 14.30 -13.40 8.52
C GLY A 196 13.95 -13.76 9.96
N LEU A 197 14.59 -14.80 10.49
CA LEU A 197 14.50 -15.20 11.89
C LEU A 197 15.23 -14.16 12.76
N GLN A 198 14.55 -13.63 13.77
CA GLN A 198 15.11 -12.65 14.69
C GLN A 198 14.82 -13.03 16.14
N GLY A 199 15.78 -12.75 17.01
CA GLY A 199 15.66 -12.97 18.45
C GLY A 199 14.67 -12.01 19.14
N PRO A 200 14.25 -12.31 20.37
CA PRO A 200 13.23 -11.55 21.11
C PRO A 200 13.56 -10.06 21.28
N VAL A 201 14.84 -9.72 21.49
CA VAL A 201 15.32 -8.33 21.65
C VAL A 201 14.94 -7.48 20.44
N LYS A 202 15.35 -7.87 19.24
CA LYS A 202 15.07 -7.10 18.02
C LYS A 202 13.61 -7.27 17.56
N ARG A 203 13.00 -8.42 17.81
CA ARG A 203 11.63 -8.71 17.39
C ARG A 203 10.61 -7.95 18.23
N TRP A 204 10.75 -7.91 19.55
CA TRP A 204 9.77 -7.34 20.48
C TRP A 204 10.23 -6.06 21.19
N GLY A 205 11.53 -5.75 21.15
CA GLY A 205 12.11 -4.59 21.83
C GLY A 205 12.36 -4.82 23.31
N ILE A 206 12.54 -6.08 23.75
CA ILE A 206 12.90 -6.36 25.15
C ILE A 206 14.32 -5.87 25.45
N GLY A 207 14.56 -5.48 26.70
CA GLY A 207 15.90 -5.16 27.19
C GLY A 207 16.85 -6.36 27.16
N LEU A 208 18.16 -6.08 27.20
CA LEU A 208 19.18 -7.10 27.41
C LEU A 208 19.21 -7.52 28.88
N LYS A 209 19.57 -8.78 29.14
CA LYS A 209 19.92 -9.22 30.50
C LYS A 209 21.26 -8.63 30.94
N SER A 210 21.59 -8.78 32.22
CA SER A 210 22.90 -8.39 32.77
C SER A 210 24.05 -8.98 31.95
N HIS A 211 25.15 -8.24 31.86
CA HIS A 211 26.30 -8.64 31.04
C HIS A 211 26.89 -10.00 31.44
N LYS A 212 26.78 -10.38 32.73
CA LYS A 212 27.25 -11.66 33.28
C LYS A 212 26.23 -12.80 33.21
N SER A 213 25.19 -12.67 32.37
CA SER A 213 24.18 -13.73 32.24
C SER A 213 24.77 -14.94 31.52
N GLU A 214 24.87 -16.06 32.24
CA GLU A 214 25.51 -17.31 31.79
C GLU A 214 24.98 -17.84 30.44
N LYS A 215 23.66 -17.85 30.25
CA LYS A 215 23.00 -18.42 29.05
C LYS A 215 22.67 -17.36 27.99
N GLY A 216 23.49 -16.31 27.95
CA GLY A 216 23.39 -15.22 26.99
C GLY A 216 22.45 -14.09 27.41
N GLN A 217 22.70 -12.92 26.81
CA GLN A 217 22.06 -11.66 27.21
C GLN A 217 20.77 -11.36 26.42
N ARG A 218 20.56 -12.03 25.27
CA ARG A 218 19.56 -11.63 24.25
C ARG A 218 18.28 -12.47 24.29
N ALA A 219 17.90 -12.92 25.48
CA ALA A 219 16.72 -13.74 25.74
C ALA A 219 15.81 -13.08 26.80
N PRO A 220 14.51 -13.40 26.86
CA PRO A 220 13.67 -12.97 27.96
C PRO A 220 14.16 -13.54 29.29
N GLY A 221 13.94 -12.80 30.39
CA GLY A 221 14.27 -13.24 31.75
C GLY A 221 13.49 -14.49 32.16
N SER A 222 12.17 -14.45 31.98
CA SER A 222 11.25 -15.57 32.20
C SER A 222 10.26 -15.69 31.03
N LEU A 223 9.80 -16.91 30.76
CA LEU A 223 8.77 -17.21 29.74
C LEU A 223 7.34 -17.16 30.31
N GLY A 224 7.18 -17.16 31.63
CA GLY A 224 5.89 -17.15 32.31
C GLY A 224 5.99 -17.53 33.79
N PRO A 225 4.91 -17.34 34.57
CA PRO A 225 4.80 -17.91 35.91
C PRO A 225 4.63 -19.44 35.86
N TRP A 226 4.69 -20.11 37.02
CA TRP A 226 4.44 -21.56 37.13
C TRP A 226 3.02 -21.91 36.66
N HIS A 227 2.01 -21.23 37.19
CA HIS A 227 0.60 -21.44 36.83
C HIS A 227 0.11 -20.25 35.99
N PRO A 228 -0.47 -20.46 34.80
CA PRO A 228 -0.76 -21.76 34.15
C PRO A 228 0.50 -22.44 33.60
N SER A 229 0.54 -23.78 33.65
CA SER A 229 1.66 -24.64 33.23
C SER A 229 1.85 -24.72 31.71
N ARG A 230 1.90 -23.56 31.04
CA ARG A 230 2.15 -23.42 29.60
C ARG A 230 2.72 -22.05 29.28
N VAL A 231 3.53 -21.99 28.24
CA VAL A 231 4.01 -20.70 27.72
C VAL A 231 2.87 -20.02 26.95
N THR A 232 2.48 -18.83 27.38
CA THR A 232 1.43 -18.08 26.70
C THR A 232 1.96 -17.43 25.42
N PHE A 233 1.09 -17.21 24.44
CA PHE A 233 1.42 -16.51 23.18
C PHE A 233 1.92 -15.07 23.37
N ARG A 234 1.75 -14.52 24.59
CA ARG A 234 2.19 -13.18 24.98
C ARG A 234 3.69 -13.12 25.28
N ALA A 235 4.31 -14.26 25.58
CA ALA A 235 5.73 -14.32 25.87
C ALA A 235 6.55 -13.91 24.63
N PRO A 236 7.50 -12.97 24.75
CA PRO A 236 8.29 -12.51 23.62
C PRO A 236 9.30 -13.58 23.21
N GLN A 237 9.01 -14.30 22.13
CA GLN A 237 9.88 -15.36 21.59
C GLN A 237 10.53 -14.97 20.26
N ALA A 238 11.60 -15.71 19.91
CA ALA A 238 12.27 -15.62 18.62
C ALA A 238 11.31 -16.03 17.49
N GLY A 239 11.58 -15.57 16.27
CA GLY A 239 10.79 -15.96 15.10
C GLY A 239 10.91 -14.97 13.96
N GLN A 240 10.07 -15.15 12.94
CA GLN A 240 10.05 -14.27 11.77
C GLN A 240 9.87 -12.80 12.17
N MET A 241 10.65 -11.92 11.53
CA MET A 241 10.51 -10.47 11.57
C MET A 241 10.51 -9.88 10.17
N GLY A 242 9.56 -8.99 9.91
CA GLY A 242 9.39 -8.38 8.58
C GLY A 242 8.75 -9.35 7.58
N MET A 243 8.51 -8.86 6.36
CA MET A 243 7.62 -9.51 5.39
C MET A 243 6.16 -9.55 5.87
N PHE A 244 5.77 -8.60 6.70
CA PHE A 244 4.41 -8.42 7.20
C PHE A 244 3.66 -7.40 6.35
N THR A 245 2.38 -7.65 6.10
CA THR A 245 1.46 -6.66 5.54
C THR A 245 1.24 -5.53 6.53
N ARG A 246 1.47 -4.29 6.08
CA ARG A 246 1.21 -3.08 6.85
C ARG A 246 0.53 -2.04 5.98
N VAL A 247 -0.21 -1.18 6.67
CA VAL A 247 -0.83 0.02 6.10
C VAL A 247 -0.25 1.21 6.86
N VAL A 248 0.24 2.19 6.11
CA VAL A 248 0.60 3.50 6.64
C VAL A 248 -0.54 4.42 6.25
N TYR A 249 -1.23 4.94 7.27
CA TYR A 249 -2.45 5.73 7.11
C TYR A 249 -2.15 7.21 6.98
N ASN A 250 -2.98 7.95 6.23
CA ASN A 250 -2.97 9.41 6.17
C ASN A 250 -1.65 10.03 5.74
N ASN A 251 -1.03 9.46 4.70
CA ASN A 251 0.14 10.07 4.11
C ASN A 251 -0.27 11.16 3.12
N SER A 252 0.37 12.33 3.20
CA SER A 252 0.09 13.44 2.28
C SER A 252 0.84 13.24 0.96
N ILE A 253 0.14 13.42 -0.16
CA ILE A 253 0.78 13.55 -1.46
C ILE A 253 1.37 14.95 -1.56
N ILE A 254 2.69 15.03 -1.74
CA ILE A 254 3.41 16.29 -1.91
C ILE A 254 3.45 16.68 -3.38
N ASP A 255 3.70 15.72 -4.26
CA ASP A 255 3.73 15.95 -5.69
C ASP A 255 3.28 14.72 -6.48
N ILE A 256 2.71 14.96 -7.66
CA ILE A 256 2.32 13.94 -8.64
C ILE A 256 2.84 14.42 -9.99
N ASN A 257 3.51 13.53 -10.71
CA ASN A 257 4.11 13.87 -11.99
C ASN A 257 3.80 12.78 -13.03
N LYS A 258 3.48 13.22 -14.25
CA LYS A 258 3.29 12.37 -15.42
C LYS A 258 4.62 12.05 -16.09
N SER A 259 4.72 10.84 -16.63
CA SER A 259 5.87 10.41 -17.45
C SER A 259 6.24 11.46 -18.50
N GLY A 260 7.42 12.09 -18.39
CA GLY A 260 7.99 12.95 -19.43
C GLY A 260 8.68 14.24 -18.96
N ASN A 261 8.24 14.86 -17.86
CA ASN A 261 8.67 16.23 -17.57
C ASN A 261 9.91 16.31 -16.68
N GLU A 262 10.11 15.41 -15.71
CA GLU A 262 11.29 15.41 -14.84
C GLU A 262 11.61 13.98 -14.33
N ASN A 263 12.54 13.30 -14.98
CA ASN A 263 12.92 11.95 -14.57
C ASN A 263 13.98 12.01 -13.47
N ILE A 264 13.57 11.65 -12.25
CA ILE A 264 14.47 11.44 -11.11
C ILE A 264 15.45 10.31 -11.47
N LYS A 265 16.76 10.58 -11.36
CA LYS A 265 17.83 9.64 -11.70
C LYS A 265 18.63 9.21 -10.48
N GLY A 266 19.29 8.05 -10.58
CA GLY A 266 20.30 7.63 -9.60
C GLY A 266 19.78 7.17 -8.24
N LEU A 267 18.53 6.70 -8.14
CA LEU A 267 18.01 6.19 -6.87
C LEU A 267 18.69 4.87 -6.48
N LYS A 268 19.27 4.83 -5.28
CA LYS A 268 19.99 3.66 -4.75
C LYS A 268 19.15 2.39 -4.79
N ASN A 269 19.69 1.34 -5.42
CA ASN A 269 19.06 0.03 -5.60
C ASN A 269 17.74 0.04 -6.41
N PHE A 270 17.46 1.13 -7.12
CA PHE A 270 16.31 1.27 -7.99
C PHE A 270 16.72 1.61 -9.42
N GLY A 271 17.49 2.69 -9.60
CA GLY A 271 17.84 3.27 -10.89
C GLY A 271 17.04 4.56 -11.14
N ASP A 272 16.74 4.82 -12.41
CA ASP A 272 16.01 6.00 -12.85
C ASP A 272 14.51 5.72 -12.93
N ILE A 273 13.72 6.75 -12.65
CA ILE A 273 12.26 6.71 -12.82
C ILE A 273 11.94 6.99 -14.28
N ARG A 274 11.10 6.15 -14.89
CA ARG A 274 10.76 6.20 -16.32
C ARG A 274 9.29 6.50 -16.56
N THR A 275 8.43 6.17 -15.60
CA THR A 275 6.98 6.41 -15.69
C THR A 275 6.54 7.51 -14.73
N GLY A 276 5.25 7.80 -14.66
CA GLY A 276 4.71 8.74 -13.67
C GLY A 276 5.05 8.31 -12.24
N TYR A 277 5.09 9.26 -11.32
CA TYR A 277 5.40 8.99 -9.91
C TYR A 277 4.52 9.80 -8.96
N ILE A 278 4.45 9.34 -7.71
CA ILE A 278 3.92 10.09 -6.57
C ILE A 278 5.05 10.30 -5.57
N ALA A 279 5.24 11.54 -5.14
CA ALA A 279 6.06 11.90 -4.00
C ALA A 279 5.18 12.01 -2.74
N VAL A 280 5.42 11.14 -1.77
CA VAL A 280 4.60 11.05 -0.56
C VAL A 280 5.40 11.51 0.65
N TYR A 281 4.79 12.27 1.55
CA TYR A 281 5.41 12.72 2.80
C TYR A 281 5.88 11.53 3.66
N GLY A 282 7.12 11.63 4.14
CA GLY A 282 7.72 10.71 5.08
C GLY A 282 8.18 9.39 4.46
N SER A 283 8.08 8.32 5.24
CA SER A 283 8.57 7.00 4.88
C SER A 283 7.43 6.04 4.59
N VAL A 284 7.68 5.13 3.64
CA VAL A 284 6.75 4.06 3.26
C VAL A 284 7.37 2.71 3.58
N GLN A 285 6.55 1.71 3.89
CA GLN A 285 6.98 0.34 4.13
C GLN A 285 7.63 -0.30 2.90
N GLY A 286 8.49 -1.28 3.14
CA GLY A 286 9.08 -2.11 2.09
C GLY A 286 10.44 -1.63 1.57
N SER A 287 11.06 -2.51 0.78
CA SER A 287 12.30 -2.25 0.04
C SER A 287 12.04 -1.44 -1.22
N ALA A 288 13.09 -0.90 -1.84
CA ALA A 288 13.00 -0.48 -3.23
C ALA A 288 12.47 -1.64 -4.11
N LYS A 289 11.81 -1.32 -5.22
CA LYS A 289 11.16 -2.25 -6.16
C LYS A 289 9.96 -3.02 -5.59
N ARG A 290 9.59 -2.76 -4.32
CA ARG A 290 8.44 -3.42 -3.70
C ARG A 290 7.14 -2.83 -4.22
N GLN A 291 6.21 -3.72 -4.54
CA GLN A 291 4.84 -3.42 -4.93
C GLN A 291 4.10 -2.81 -3.73
N LEU A 292 3.39 -1.72 -4.00
CA LEU A 292 2.57 -1.00 -3.05
C LEU A 292 1.18 -0.82 -3.67
N LEU A 293 0.16 -0.91 -2.84
CA LEU A 293 -1.19 -0.55 -3.20
C LEU A 293 -1.53 0.75 -2.47
N ILE A 294 -1.65 1.82 -3.24
CA ILE A 294 -2.05 3.14 -2.76
C ILE A 294 -3.56 3.14 -2.79
N THR A 295 -4.20 3.47 -1.68
CA THR A 295 -5.66 3.58 -1.60
C THR A 295 -6.04 4.96 -1.14
N ALA A 296 -7.25 5.35 -1.47
CA ALA A 296 -7.97 6.37 -0.73
C ALA A 296 -7.87 6.13 0.78
N PRO A 297 -7.87 7.21 1.59
CA PRO A 297 -7.69 7.11 3.03
C PRO A 297 -8.91 6.44 3.65
N LEU A 298 -8.68 5.38 4.43
CA LEU A 298 -9.74 4.70 5.18
C LEU A 298 -10.32 5.60 6.28
N ARG A 299 -9.46 6.40 6.91
CA ARG A 299 -9.82 7.27 8.04
C ARG A 299 -8.98 8.55 8.03
N THR A 300 -9.56 9.64 7.56
CA THR A 300 -8.87 10.94 7.53
C THR A 300 -8.69 11.49 8.95
N THR A 301 -7.50 12.00 9.26
CA THR A 301 -7.23 12.65 10.55
C THR A 301 -7.21 14.16 10.37
N LYS A 302 -7.97 14.89 11.20
CA LYS A 302 -8.04 16.37 11.17
C LYS A 302 -6.66 17.02 11.17
N LYS A 303 -5.70 16.46 11.92
CA LYS A 303 -4.32 16.96 11.98
C LYS A 303 -3.58 16.88 10.64
N GLN A 304 -3.75 15.79 9.89
CA GLN A 304 -3.06 15.63 8.60
C GLN A 304 -3.77 16.42 7.50
N VAL A 305 -5.11 16.49 7.53
CA VAL A 305 -5.90 17.27 6.56
C VAL A 305 -5.58 18.76 6.61
N LYS A 306 -5.28 19.31 7.80
CA LYS A 306 -4.90 20.72 7.94
C LYS A 306 -3.56 21.08 7.31
N LYS A 307 -2.67 20.11 7.10
CA LYS A 307 -1.34 20.38 6.55
C LYS A 307 -1.45 20.76 5.09
N ASN A 308 -0.86 21.88 4.74
CA ASN A 308 -0.84 22.36 3.37
C ASN A 308 0.61 22.70 2.99
N TYR A 309 1.20 21.84 2.15
CA TYR A 309 2.56 22.01 1.65
C TYR A 309 2.50 22.31 0.16
N GLU A 310 3.05 23.45 -0.21
CA GLU A 310 3.24 23.82 -1.60
C GLU A 310 4.60 23.33 -2.05
N PHE A 311 4.62 22.39 -2.99
CA PHE A 311 5.84 21.79 -3.51
C PHE A 311 6.64 22.77 -4.37
N MET A 312 7.95 22.82 -4.17
CA MET A 312 8.87 23.66 -4.96
C MET A 312 9.90 22.82 -5.73
N GLU A 313 10.65 21.94 -5.05
CA GLU A 313 11.75 21.19 -5.66
C GLU A 313 12.00 19.85 -4.94
N LEU A 314 12.57 18.86 -5.64
CA LEU A 314 13.13 17.63 -5.08
C LEU A 314 14.67 17.68 -5.07
N LYS A 315 15.27 17.29 -3.93
CA LYS A 315 16.71 17.13 -3.72
C LYS A 315 17.07 15.72 -3.28
#